data_AF-A0A8S4BHN8-F1
#
_entry.id   AF-A0A8S4BHN8-F1
#
_cell.length_a   1.000
_cell.length_b   1.000
_cell.length_c   1.000
_cell.angle_alpha   90.00
_cell.angle_beta   90.00
_cell.angle_gamma   90.00
#
_symmetry.space_group_name_H-M   'P 1'
#
loop_
_entity.id
_entity.type
_entity.pdbx_description
1 polymer ?
#
loop_
_entity_poly.entity_id
_entity_poly.type
_entity_poly.pdbx_seq_one_letter_code
_entity_poly.pdbx_strand_id
1 'polypeptide(L)'
;KPLVGDIVQIRKEYPHLVDRSTVVARKLGFPEIIMPGDVRNDIYLTLQGGDFDKYNKTTQKNVEVIMWVCDEEGKVIQNSICLGAGDKAVSEYRSVIYYQIKQPRWMETFKVAVPLEEMHRIHLRFMFRHRSSQECEYRPHCL
;
A
#
# COMPACT_ATOMS: atom_id res chain seq x y z
N LYS A 1 20.87 16.95 -3.92
CA LYS A 1 21.00 16.64 -5.37
C LYS A 1 20.61 15.19 -5.58
N PRO A 2 19.84 14.85 -6.63
CA PRO A 2 19.58 13.45 -6.99
C PRO A 2 20.90 12.76 -7.38
N LEU A 3 21.06 11.49 -7.01
CA LEU A 3 22.18 10.64 -7.43
C LEU A 3 21.91 10.16 -8.87
N VAL A 4 22.90 10.31 -9.75
CA VAL A 4 22.77 10.00 -11.18
C VAL A 4 23.59 8.75 -11.49
N GLY A 5 23.01 7.81 -12.22
CA GLY A 5 23.65 6.55 -12.61
C GLY A 5 22.78 5.34 -12.28
N ASP A 6 23.22 4.16 -12.70
CA ASP A 6 22.58 2.90 -12.28
C ASP A 6 22.91 2.57 -10.82
N ILE A 7 22.16 1.62 -10.24
CA ILE A 7 22.34 1.23 -8.82
C ILE A 7 23.75 0.68 -8.53
N VAL A 8 24.41 0.07 -9.53
CA VAL A 8 25.74 -0.53 -9.39
C VAL A 8 26.80 0.56 -9.31
N GLN A 9 26.70 1.56 -10.19
CA GLN A 9 27.56 2.73 -10.23
C GLN A 9 27.39 3.59 -8.98
N ILE A 10 26.15 3.88 -8.59
CA ILE A 10 25.86 4.69 -7.39
C ILE A 10 26.42 4.03 -6.13
N ARG A 11 26.27 2.71 -5.98
CA ARG A 11 26.86 1.95 -4.86
C ARG A 11 28.39 2.00 -4.82
N LYS A 12 29.03 2.10 -5.99
CA LYS A 12 30.50 2.18 -6.09
C LYS A 12 31.01 3.59 -5.80
N GLU A 13 30.34 4.62 -6.30
CA GLU A 13 30.75 6.02 -6.14
C GLU A 13 30.37 6.59 -4.77
N TYR A 14 29.28 6.11 -4.18
CA TYR A 14 28.73 6.62 -2.92
C TYR A 14 28.46 5.51 -1.89
N PRO A 15 29.47 4.70 -1.50
CA PRO A 15 29.28 3.52 -0.64
C PRO A 15 28.84 3.86 0.79
N HIS A 16 29.08 5.10 1.24
CA HIS A 16 28.64 5.59 2.55
C HIS A 16 27.19 6.10 2.55
N LEU A 17 26.61 6.32 1.36
CA LEU A 17 25.22 6.77 1.19
C LEU A 17 24.28 5.64 0.78
N VAL A 18 24.77 4.70 -0.04
CA VAL A 18 23.98 3.58 -0.57
C VAL A 18 24.73 2.29 -0.30
N ASP A 19 24.28 1.57 0.72
CA ASP A 19 24.83 0.27 1.08
C ASP A 19 24.07 -0.88 0.38
N ARG A 20 24.38 -2.12 0.79
CA ARG A 20 23.66 -3.31 0.28
C ARG A 20 22.26 -3.47 0.85
N SER A 21 21.97 -2.88 2.01
CA SER A 21 20.66 -2.94 2.66
C SER A 21 19.68 -1.89 2.15
N THR A 22 20.18 -0.87 1.45
CA THR A 22 19.39 0.19 0.86
C THR A 22 18.38 -0.38 -0.12
N VAL A 23 17.12 -0.22 0.23
CA VAL A 23 15.99 -0.66 -0.55
C VAL A 23 15.78 0.29 -1.74
N VAL A 24 15.56 -0.28 -2.92
CA VAL A 24 15.30 0.48 -4.14
C VAL A 24 13.81 0.43 -4.44
N ALA A 25 13.14 1.57 -4.32
CA ALA A 25 11.77 1.73 -4.79
C ALA A 25 11.76 2.00 -6.30
N ARG A 26 10.91 1.30 -7.06
CA ARG A 26 10.66 1.63 -8.47
C ARG A 26 9.76 2.87 -8.53
N LYS A 27 9.96 3.70 -9.56
CA LYS A 27 9.06 4.82 -9.88
C LYS A 27 7.64 4.27 -10.07
N LEU A 28 6.63 4.86 -9.42
CA LEU A 28 5.22 4.42 -9.53
C LEU A 28 4.71 4.46 -10.98
N GLY A 29 5.18 5.42 -11.77
CA GLY A 29 4.93 5.50 -13.22
C GLY A 29 6.05 4.91 -14.08
N PHE A 30 5.79 4.77 -15.38
CA PHE A 30 6.77 4.26 -16.34
C PHE A 30 8.09 5.06 -16.32
N PRO A 31 9.24 4.39 -16.54
CA PRO A 31 10.49 5.09 -16.75
C PRO A 31 10.47 5.74 -18.14
N GLU A 32 11.36 6.70 -18.38
CA GLU A 32 11.48 7.34 -19.71
C GLU A 32 11.92 6.35 -20.79
N ILE A 33 12.69 5.32 -20.40
CA ILE A 33 13.15 4.24 -21.27
C ILE A 33 12.63 2.92 -20.69
N ILE A 34 11.95 2.12 -21.51
CA ILE A 34 11.50 0.77 -21.18
C ILE A 34 12.41 -0.20 -21.93
N MET A 35 13.16 -1.01 -21.19
CA MET A 35 14.09 -1.98 -21.79
C MET A 35 13.33 -3.20 -22.30
N PRO A 36 13.71 -3.78 -23.46
CA PRO A 36 13.16 -5.05 -23.93
C PRO A 36 13.37 -6.14 -22.87
N GLY A 37 12.30 -6.83 -22.48
CA GLY A 37 12.32 -7.84 -21.42
C GLY A 37 11.95 -7.35 -20.01
N ASP A 38 11.74 -6.04 -19.80
CA ASP A 38 11.20 -5.53 -18.54
C ASP A 38 9.68 -5.80 -18.47
N VAL A 39 9.29 -6.87 -17.77
CA VAL A 39 7.88 -7.19 -17.51
C VAL A 39 7.38 -6.25 -16.40
N ARG A 40 6.54 -5.28 -16.79
CA ARG A 40 6.05 -4.25 -15.88
C ARG A 40 4.53 -4.12 -15.98
N ASN A 41 3.83 -4.75 -15.04
CA ASN A 41 2.37 -4.63 -14.83
C ASN A 41 2.04 -4.57 -13.32
N ASP A 42 2.77 -3.74 -12.58
CA ASP A 42 2.49 -3.52 -11.15
C ASP A 42 1.17 -2.75 -10.99
N ILE A 43 0.29 -3.27 -10.13
CA ILE A 43 -0.94 -2.56 -9.74
C ILE A 43 -0.68 -1.84 -8.43
N TYR A 44 -0.77 -0.51 -8.46
CA TYR A 44 -0.75 0.33 -7.26
C TYR A 44 -2.16 0.83 -6.99
N LEU A 45 -2.60 0.68 -5.75
CA LEU A 45 -3.88 1.18 -5.27
C LEU A 45 -3.62 2.29 -4.28
N THR A 46 -4.38 3.37 -4.40
CA THR A 46 -4.33 4.49 -3.45
C THR A 46 -5.67 4.63 -2.78
N LEU A 47 -5.73 4.36 -1.47
CA LEU A 47 -6.89 4.67 -0.66
C LEU A 47 -6.91 6.18 -0.42
N GLN A 48 -7.71 6.90 -1.20
CA GLN A 48 -7.71 8.36 -1.17
C GLN A 48 -8.42 8.91 0.08
N GLY A 49 -9.67 8.53 0.29
CA GLY A 49 -10.52 9.06 1.35
C GLY A 49 -11.92 8.43 1.32
N GLY A 50 -12.76 8.84 2.27
CA GLY A 50 -14.17 8.47 2.32
C GLY A 50 -15.00 9.56 2.96
N ASP A 51 -16.33 9.43 2.91
CA ASP A 51 -17.28 10.31 3.58
C ASP A 51 -18.27 9.46 4.38
N PHE A 52 -18.24 9.59 5.69
CA PHE A 52 -19.00 8.75 6.62
C PHE A 52 -19.89 9.61 7.51
N ASP A 53 -21.19 9.59 7.26
CA ASP A 53 -22.16 10.28 8.11
C ASP A 53 -22.38 9.56 9.44
N LYS A 54 -22.56 10.37 10.50
CA LYS A 54 -22.94 9.88 11.83
C LYS A 54 -24.41 9.51 11.97
N TYR A 55 -25.24 9.77 10.95
CA TYR A 55 -26.70 9.64 11.00
C TYR A 55 -27.25 10.23 12.32
N ASN A 56 -27.91 9.42 13.16
CA ASN A 56 -28.51 9.84 14.44
C ASN A 56 -27.57 9.81 15.66
N LYS A 57 -26.26 9.58 15.48
CA LYS A 57 -25.30 9.55 16.59
C LYS A 57 -24.72 10.93 16.89
N THR A 58 -24.34 11.15 18.15
CA THR A 58 -23.75 12.42 18.62
C THR A 58 -22.34 12.63 18.06
N THR A 59 -21.52 11.56 18.05
CA THR A 59 -20.12 11.56 17.61
C THR A 59 -19.93 10.93 16.23
N GLN A 60 -18.84 11.31 15.55
CA GLN A 60 -18.41 10.66 14.32
C GLN A 60 -17.79 9.28 14.61
N LYS A 61 -17.86 8.38 13.63
CA LYS A 61 -17.23 7.05 13.72
C LYS A 61 -15.73 7.16 13.45
N ASN A 62 -14.90 6.46 14.21
CA ASN A 62 -13.51 6.23 13.83
C ASN A 62 -13.49 5.07 12.82
N VAL A 63 -13.16 5.35 11.57
CA VAL A 63 -13.26 4.38 10.48
C VAL A 63 -11.89 3.79 10.18
N GLU A 64 -11.83 2.47 10.15
CA GLU A 64 -10.72 1.66 9.64
C GLU A 64 -11.18 0.97 8.37
N VAL A 65 -10.40 1.08 7.30
CA VAL A 65 -10.60 0.31 6.07
C VAL A 65 -9.66 -0.88 6.09
N ILE A 66 -10.22 -2.07 5.91
CA ILE A 66 -9.45 -3.30 5.76
C ILE A 66 -9.63 -3.80 4.34
N MET A 67 -8.55 -4.21 3.70
CA MET A 67 -8.59 -4.73 2.34
C MET A 67 -7.86 -6.06 2.23
N TRP A 68 -8.44 -6.96 1.44
CA TRP A 68 -7.83 -8.22 1.01
C TRP A 68 -7.92 -8.34 -0.51
N VAL A 69 -6.95 -9.04 -1.07
CA VAL A 69 -7.03 -9.58 -2.42
C VAL A 69 -7.60 -10.99 -2.32
N CYS A 70 -8.68 -11.25 -3.04
CA CYS A 70 -9.39 -12.52 -3.03
C CYS A 70 -9.43 -13.15 -4.42
N ASP A 71 -9.49 -14.48 -4.48
CA ASP A 71 -9.76 -15.24 -5.71
C ASP A 71 -11.26 -15.25 -6.08
N GLU A 72 -11.62 -15.99 -7.13
CA GLU A 72 -12.99 -16.11 -7.66
C GLU A 72 -13.96 -16.71 -6.64
N GLU A 73 -13.45 -17.58 -5.75
CA GLU A 73 -14.20 -18.23 -4.68
C GLU A 73 -14.29 -17.37 -3.41
N GLY A 74 -13.66 -16.18 -3.38
CA GLY A 74 -13.69 -15.25 -2.26
C GLY A 74 -12.68 -15.56 -1.15
N LYS A 75 -11.74 -16.49 -1.39
CA LYS A 75 -10.66 -16.84 -0.46
C LYS A 75 -9.52 -15.84 -0.60
N VAL A 76 -8.93 -15.48 0.54
CA VAL A 76 -7.84 -14.51 0.62
C VAL A 76 -6.54 -15.09 0.06
N ILE A 77 -5.97 -14.41 -0.93
CA ILE A 77 -4.65 -14.71 -1.48
C ILE A 77 -3.59 -14.19 -0.51
N GLN A 78 -2.74 -15.09 -0.04
CA GLN A 78 -1.74 -14.77 0.97
C GLN A 78 -0.58 -13.96 0.39
N ASN A 79 -0.04 -13.02 1.18
CA ASN A 79 1.14 -12.21 0.83
C ASN A 79 1.00 -11.48 -0.51
N SER A 80 -0.21 -10.98 -0.80
CA SER A 80 -0.59 -10.36 -2.06
C SER A 80 -0.52 -8.84 -2.04
N ILE A 81 -0.11 -8.22 -0.93
CA ILE A 81 -0.06 -6.76 -0.75
C ILE A 81 1.33 -6.35 -0.24
N CYS A 82 1.95 -5.35 -0.86
CA CYS A 82 3.18 -4.72 -0.37
C CYS A 82 2.90 -3.27 0.05
N LEU A 83 3.17 -2.94 1.31
CA LEU A 83 2.91 -1.60 1.87
C LEU A 83 4.00 -0.58 1.53
N GLY A 84 5.23 -1.05 1.34
CA GLY A 84 6.38 -0.25 0.99
C GLY A 84 7.38 -1.02 0.17
N ALA A 85 8.38 -0.32 -0.36
CA ALA A 85 9.53 -0.99 -0.96
C ALA A 85 10.31 -1.71 0.16
N GLY A 86 10.72 -2.95 -0.08
CA GLY A 86 11.53 -3.72 0.87
C GLY A 86 10.75 -4.38 2.01
N ASP A 87 9.49 -4.00 2.20
CA ASP A 87 8.61 -4.66 3.16
C ASP A 87 8.22 -6.06 2.70
N LYS A 88 8.03 -6.95 3.69
CA LYS A 88 7.43 -8.26 3.43
C LYS A 88 6.00 -8.07 2.96
N ALA A 89 5.61 -8.82 1.93
CA ALA A 89 4.24 -8.82 1.50
C ALA A 89 3.32 -9.38 2.60
N VAL A 90 2.13 -8.82 2.72
CA VAL A 90 1.09 -9.15 3.69
C VAL A 90 -0.18 -9.58 2.97
N SER A 91 -1.06 -10.30 3.67
CA SER A 91 -2.34 -10.77 3.12
C SER A 91 -3.48 -9.78 3.36
N GLU A 92 -3.27 -8.77 4.20
CA GLU A 92 -4.28 -7.83 4.67
C GLU A 92 -3.67 -6.44 4.81
N TYR A 93 -4.33 -5.46 4.20
CA TYR A 93 -4.05 -4.04 4.42
C TYR A 93 -5.02 -3.46 5.45
N ARG A 94 -4.53 -2.57 6.31
CA ARG A 94 -5.33 -1.78 7.25
C ARG A 94 -4.95 -0.32 7.15
N SER A 95 -5.95 0.54 6.99
CA SER A 95 -5.74 1.97 6.96
C SER A 95 -5.43 2.54 8.34
N VAL A 96 -4.82 3.73 8.35
CA VAL A 96 -4.79 4.58 9.55
C VAL A 96 -6.23 4.94 9.97
N ILE A 97 -6.43 5.14 11.28
CA ILE A 97 -7.72 5.53 11.84
C ILE A 97 -7.65 7.00 12.25
N TYR A 98 -8.49 7.83 11.65
CA TYR A 98 -8.64 9.23 12.04
C TYR A 98 -9.78 9.38 13.06
N TYR A 99 -9.47 10.00 14.20
CA TYR A 99 -10.41 10.14 15.30
C TYR A 99 -11.54 11.12 14.97
N GLN A 100 -12.78 10.62 14.99
CA GLN A 100 -14.00 11.39 14.77
C GLN A 100 -14.00 12.29 13.53
N ILE A 101 -13.29 11.89 12.47
CA ILE A 101 -13.25 12.62 11.21
C ILE A 101 -14.34 12.08 10.27
N LYS A 102 -15.25 12.95 9.84
CA LYS A 102 -16.31 12.62 8.86
C LYS A 102 -15.73 12.17 7.53
N GLN A 103 -14.75 12.94 7.03
CA GLN A 103 -14.13 12.75 5.73
C GLN A 103 -12.64 12.44 5.87
N PRO A 104 -12.26 11.22 6.31
CA PRO A 104 -10.85 10.86 6.41
C PRO A 104 -10.20 10.88 5.02
N ARG A 105 -9.00 11.45 4.96
CA ARG A 105 -8.14 11.43 3.77
C ARG A 105 -6.91 10.60 4.10
N TRP A 106 -6.92 9.34 3.70
CA TRP A 106 -5.82 8.41 3.98
C TRP A 106 -4.62 8.72 3.10
N MET A 107 -4.83 8.88 1.79
CA MET A 107 -3.76 9.06 0.80
C MET A 107 -2.68 7.96 0.91
N GLU A 108 -3.10 6.75 1.25
CA GLU A 108 -2.22 5.61 1.45
C GLU A 108 -2.11 4.82 0.15
N THR A 109 -0.89 4.65 -0.35
CA THR A 109 -0.62 3.88 -1.57
C THR A 109 0.08 2.58 -1.23
N PHE A 110 -0.41 1.46 -1.76
CA PHE A 110 0.20 0.14 -1.61
C PHE A 110 0.12 -0.62 -2.93
N LYS A 111 0.96 -1.65 -3.08
CA LYS A 111 1.07 -2.46 -4.29
C LYS A 111 0.32 -3.78 -4.13
N VAL A 112 -0.43 -4.18 -5.15
CA VAL A 112 -0.96 -5.54 -5.29
C VAL A 112 0.09 -6.40 -6.00
N ALA A 113 0.55 -7.44 -5.32
CA ALA A 113 1.59 -8.35 -5.77
C ALA A 113 0.99 -9.71 -6.11
N VAL A 114 0.25 -9.77 -7.22
CA VAL A 114 -0.33 -11.00 -7.78
C VAL A 114 0.28 -11.26 -9.16
N PRO A 115 0.55 -12.52 -9.54
CA PRO A 115 0.99 -12.84 -10.91
C PRO A 115 0.01 -12.33 -11.95
N LEU A 116 0.53 -11.84 -13.08
CA LEU A 116 -0.30 -11.25 -14.14
C LEU A 116 -1.33 -12.25 -14.68
N GLU A 117 -0.93 -13.52 -14.76
CA GLU A 117 -1.75 -14.62 -15.22
C GLU A 117 -2.98 -14.83 -14.33
N GLU A 118 -2.92 -14.45 -13.06
CA GLU A 118 -3.99 -14.61 -12.08
C GLU A 118 -4.83 -13.33 -11.90
N MET A 119 -4.39 -12.19 -12.44
CA MET A 119 -5.05 -10.88 -12.23
C MET A 119 -6.52 -10.83 -12.66
N HIS A 120 -6.90 -11.59 -13.68
CA HIS A 120 -8.29 -11.60 -14.18
C HIS A 120 -9.25 -12.40 -13.28
N ARG A 121 -8.70 -13.16 -12.33
CA ARG A 121 -9.41 -14.07 -11.43
C ARG A 121 -9.55 -13.50 -10.02
N ILE A 122 -8.93 -12.34 -9.76
CA ILE A 122 -8.95 -11.73 -8.43
C ILE A 122 -9.96 -10.60 -8.33
N HIS A 123 -10.40 -10.33 -7.10
CA HIS A 123 -11.11 -9.11 -6.75
C HIS A 123 -10.59 -8.53 -5.44
N LEU A 124 -10.82 -7.23 -5.25
CA LEU A 124 -10.44 -6.51 -4.04
C LEU A 124 -11.66 -6.44 -3.13
N ARG A 125 -11.53 -6.90 -1.89
CA ARG A 125 -12.58 -6.82 -0.89
C ARG A 125 -12.23 -5.74 0.13
N PHE A 126 -13.05 -4.69 0.19
CA PHE A 126 -12.94 -3.63 1.18
C PHE A 126 -13.98 -3.83 2.28
N MET A 127 -13.55 -3.77 3.54
CA MET A 127 -14.42 -3.79 4.72
C MET A 127 -14.19 -2.53 5.53
N PHE A 128 -15.28 -1.86 5.88
CA PHE A 128 -15.26 -0.64 6.69
C PHE A 128 -15.66 -1.00 8.12
N ARG A 129 -14.75 -0.81 9.06
CA ARG A 129 -14.95 -1.14 10.48
C ARG A 129 -14.95 0.13 11.33
N HIS A 130 -15.92 0.23 12.23
CA HIS A 130 -15.87 1.22 13.29
C HIS A 130 -14.94 0.73 14.41
N ARG A 131 -13.98 1.56 14.82
CA ARG A 131 -13.07 1.27 15.94
C ARG A 131 -13.43 2.17 17.12
N SER A 132 -13.73 1.55 18.26
CA SER A 132 -14.02 2.29 19.48
C SER A 132 -12.77 3.04 19.94
N SER A 133 -12.93 4.18 20.62
CA SER A 133 -11.81 4.99 21.10
C SER A 133 -10.89 4.24 22.08
N GLN A 134 -11.40 3.22 22.77
CA GLN A 134 -10.62 2.36 23.68
C GLN A 134 -9.78 1.32 22.93
N GLU A 135 -10.16 0.94 21.71
CA GLU A 135 -9.43 0.00 20.85
C GLU A 135 -8.49 0.70 19.85
N CYS A 136 -8.47 2.04 19.85
CA CYS A 136 -7.57 2.86 19.04
C CYS A 136 -6.21 2.99 19.73
N GLU A 137 -5.58 1.86 20.06
CA GLU A 137 -4.16 1.84 20.37
C GLU A 137 -3.42 2.14 19.06
N TYR A 138 -2.72 3.28 19.02
CA TYR A 138 -1.94 3.71 17.85
C TYR A 138 -1.01 2.57 17.43
N ARG A 139 -1.27 1.97 16.26
CA ARG A 139 -0.30 1.09 15.61
C ARG A 139 0.50 1.93 14.63
N PRO A 140 1.76 2.28 14.93
CA PRO A 140 2.60 2.99 13.99
C PRO A 140 3.02 1.99 12.92
N HIS A 141 2.20 1.80 11.88
CA HIS A 141 2.73 1.27 10.64
C HIS A 141 3.43 2.45 9.94
N CYS A 142 4.74 2.28 9.82
CA CYS A 142 5.76 3.30 9.62
C CYS A 142 5.57 4.14 8.35
N LEU A 143 5.95 5.41 8.45
CA LEU A 143 6.48 6.21 7.35
C LEU A 143 7.89 5.73 6.97
#